data_AF-A0A0L6V7H4-F1
#
_entry.id   AF-A0A0L6V7H4-F1
#
_cell.length_a   1.000
_cell.length_b   1.000
_cell.length_c   1.000
_cell.angle_alpha   90.00
_cell.angle_beta   90.00
_cell.angle_gamma   90.00
#
_symmetry.space_group_name_H-M   'P 1'
#
loop_
_entity.id
_entity.type
_entity.pdbx_description
1 polymer ?
#
loop_
_entity_poly.entity_id
_entity_poly.type
_entity_poly.pdbx_seq_one_letter_code
_entity_poly.pdbx_strand_id
1 'polypeptide(L)'
;MADERNLLQQWVASQSTAFKTKYLPLGYEEGDVEAILSVIGFLRNLVKHERTLIHNLLLTNIKREHGREHVGAVPKLSDLYLVIEWGLRTRDSMGLMEATQRLWTTNLKIRVALLRMLTAHHYFHRPPGDTSSQWDLIDDHLEIIRTWGLLQKQVFAVLLALRDRHLFNGRAMIKDLDTQNIRLPTEEEVEDLHGSMARQGKGAVNQLLHAETAGS
;
A
#
# COMPACT_ATOMS: atom_id res chain seq x y z
N MET A 1 3.41 8.37 11.69
CA MET A 1 4.83 8.79 11.57
C MET A 1 5.78 8.40 12.73
N ALA A 2 5.52 8.73 14.01
CA ALA A 2 6.43 8.36 15.12
C ALA A 2 6.35 6.87 15.51
N ASP A 3 5.20 6.24 15.29
CA ASP A 3 4.84 4.95 15.87
C ASP A 3 5.59 3.76 15.22
N GLU A 4 5.62 3.66 13.89
CA GLU A 4 6.33 2.55 13.19
C GLU A 4 7.85 2.57 13.40
N ARG A 5 8.44 3.76 13.49
CA ARG A 5 9.87 3.95 13.74
C ARG A 5 10.24 3.49 15.15
N ASN A 6 9.32 3.72 16.08
CA ASN A 6 9.43 3.26 17.46
C ASN A 6 9.33 1.72 17.52
N LEU A 7 8.48 1.09 16.72
CA LEU A 7 8.34 -0.39 16.71
C LEU A 7 9.62 -1.12 16.29
N LEU A 8 10.32 -0.69 15.22
CA LEU A 8 11.57 -1.34 14.82
C LEU A 8 12.68 -1.12 15.85
N GLN A 9 12.75 0.07 16.44
CA GLN A 9 13.71 0.37 17.52
C GLN A 9 13.40 -0.46 18.77
N GLN A 10 12.14 -0.56 19.17
CA GLN A 10 11.67 -1.42 20.26
C GLN A 10 11.97 -2.89 19.99
N TRP A 11 11.80 -3.35 18.74
CA TRP A 11 12.13 -4.72 18.35
C TRP A 11 13.63 -5.00 18.45
N VAL A 12 14.50 -4.08 17.97
CA VAL A 12 15.96 -4.23 18.11
C VAL A 12 16.35 -4.20 19.59
N ALA A 13 15.74 -3.32 20.39
CA ALA A 13 15.96 -3.24 21.82
C ALA A 13 15.48 -4.49 22.57
N SER A 14 14.45 -5.19 22.10
CA SER A 14 13.93 -6.41 22.70
C SER A 14 14.67 -7.69 22.29
N GLN A 15 15.65 -7.60 21.39
CA GLN A 15 16.47 -8.76 21.00
C GLN A 15 17.36 -9.25 22.15
N SER A 16 17.73 -10.54 22.06
CA SER A 16 18.63 -11.17 23.03
C SER A 16 20.03 -10.57 23.00
N THR A 17 20.74 -10.62 24.13
CA THR A 17 22.13 -10.19 24.22
C THR A 17 23.02 -10.89 23.19
N ALA A 18 22.83 -12.20 23.00
CA ALA A 18 23.56 -12.95 21.96
C ALA A 18 23.34 -12.40 20.53
N PHE A 19 22.14 -11.91 20.21
CA PHE A 19 21.88 -11.22 18.94
C PHE A 19 22.60 -9.88 18.90
N LYS A 20 22.48 -9.08 19.96
CA LYS A 20 23.05 -7.73 20.05
C LYS A 20 24.57 -7.77 19.92
N THR A 21 25.25 -8.64 20.65
CA THR A 21 26.70 -8.83 20.56
C THR A 21 27.16 -9.29 19.17
N LYS A 22 26.33 -10.06 18.45
CA LYS A 22 26.69 -10.62 17.14
C LYS A 22 26.44 -9.67 15.97
N TYR A 23 25.37 -8.87 16.03
CA TYR A 23 24.89 -8.10 14.86
C TYR A 23 24.85 -6.59 15.07
N LEU A 24 24.97 -6.09 16.30
CA LEU A 24 24.98 -4.65 16.58
C LEU A 24 26.39 -4.13 16.83
N PRO A 25 26.63 -2.82 16.68
CA PRO A 25 27.92 -2.22 16.96
C PRO A 25 28.33 -2.41 18.42
N LEU A 26 29.64 -2.55 18.65
CA LEU A 26 30.25 -2.47 19.97
C LEU A 26 29.82 -1.16 20.66
N GLY A 27 29.47 -1.20 21.94
CA GLY A 27 28.97 -0.03 22.66
C GLY A 27 27.44 0.08 22.68
N TYR A 28 26.71 -0.65 21.84
CA TYR A 28 25.25 -0.54 21.77
C TYR A 28 24.57 -1.00 23.08
N GLU A 29 25.03 -2.11 23.69
CA GLU A 29 24.46 -2.58 24.95
C GLU A 29 24.88 -1.71 26.14
N GLU A 30 26.05 -1.10 26.05
CA GLU A 30 26.62 -0.18 27.04
C GLU A 30 25.99 1.22 27.00
N GLY A 31 25.13 1.50 26.02
CA GLY A 31 24.45 2.77 25.87
C GLY A 31 25.27 3.85 25.16
N ASP A 32 26.31 3.46 24.40
CA ASP A 32 27.07 4.40 23.59
C ASP A 32 26.17 5.09 22.56
N VAL A 33 26.18 6.42 22.60
CA VAL A 33 25.34 7.28 21.78
C VAL A 33 25.66 7.09 20.30
N GLU A 34 26.93 6.96 19.93
CA GLU A 34 27.34 6.80 18.53
C GLU A 34 26.91 5.44 17.96
N ALA A 35 27.10 4.36 18.73
CA ALA A 35 26.61 3.03 18.37
C ALA A 35 25.09 3.01 18.17
N ILE A 36 24.33 3.64 19.07
CA ILE A 36 22.87 3.75 18.98
C ILE A 36 22.45 4.58 17.76
N LEU A 37 23.05 5.75 17.53
CA LEU A 37 22.73 6.61 16.40
C LEU A 37 23.05 5.94 15.06
N SER A 38 24.13 5.16 14.99
CA SER A 38 24.49 4.35 13.82
C SER A 38 23.39 3.33 13.48
N VAL A 39 22.90 2.57 14.46
CA VAL A 39 21.79 1.63 14.27
C VAL A 39 20.50 2.36 13.85
N ILE A 40 20.18 3.48 14.49
CA ILE A 40 19.00 4.28 14.12
C ILE A 40 19.12 4.79 12.68
N GLY A 41 20.29 5.27 12.27
CA GLY A 41 20.57 5.71 10.90
C GLY A 41 20.40 4.59 9.89
N PHE A 42 20.93 3.41 10.19
CA PHE A 42 20.76 2.21 9.38
C PHE A 42 19.28 1.84 9.20
N LEU A 43 18.52 1.74 10.29
CA LEU A 43 17.09 1.41 10.25
C LEU A 43 16.29 2.43 9.44
N ARG A 44 16.60 3.74 9.57
CA ARG A 44 15.97 4.80 8.78
C ARG A 44 16.23 4.63 7.29
N ASN A 45 17.47 4.30 6.91
CA ASN A 45 17.82 4.06 5.51
C ASN A 45 17.10 2.83 4.96
N LEU A 46 17.02 1.75 5.73
CA LEU A 46 16.29 0.54 5.34
C LEU A 46 14.81 0.84 5.08
N VAL A 47 14.11 1.49 6.02
CA VAL A 47 12.71 1.88 5.83
C VAL A 47 12.53 2.80 4.63
N LYS A 48 13.45 3.75 4.42
CA LYS A 48 13.43 4.64 3.24
C LYS A 48 13.56 3.86 1.94
N HIS A 49 14.46 2.87 1.88
CA HIS A 49 14.65 2.02 0.70
C HIS A 49 13.41 1.18 0.42
N GLU A 50 12.86 0.49 1.41
CA GLU A 50 11.62 -0.31 1.27
C GLU A 50 10.43 0.55 0.83
N ARG A 51 10.25 1.73 1.45
CA ARG A 51 9.23 2.69 1.03
C ARG A 51 9.43 3.12 -0.41
N THR A 52 10.65 3.46 -0.82
CA THR A 52 10.94 3.85 -2.21
C THR A 52 10.65 2.71 -3.19
N LEU A 53 10.97 1.47 -2.80
CA LEU A 53 10.68 0.27 -3.58
C LEU A 53 9.16 0.09 -3.75
N ILE A 54 8.40 0.08 -2.65
CA ILE A 54 6.93 -0.04 -2.69
C ILE A 54 6.30 1.07 -3.52
N HIS A 55 6.73 2.33 -3.34
CA HIS A 55 6.27 3.46 -4.16
C HIS A 55 6.44 3.17 -5.66
N ASN A 56 7.63 2.71 -6.07
CA ASN A 56 7.89 2.43 -7.49
C ASN A 56 7.07 1.24 -7.99
N LEU A 57 6.90 0.19 -7.19
CA LEU A 57 6.08 -0.97 -7.52
C LEU A 57 4.60 -0.59 -7.67
N LEU A 58 4.06 0.25 -6.77
CA LEU A 58 2.68 0.75 -6.84
C LEU A 58 2.43 1.59 -8.10
N LEU A 59 3.47 2.23 -8.64
CA LEU A 59 3.43 3.00 -9.88
C LEU A 59 3.91 2.23 -11.12
N THR A 60 3.94 0.89 -11.05
CA THR A 60 4.30 0.05 -12.20
C THR A 60 3.41 0.40 -13.41
N ASN A 61 4.05 0.71 -14.54
CA ASN A 61 3.42 1.19 -15.78
C ASN A 61 2.61 2.50 -15.67
N ILE A 62 2.66 3.20 -14.53
CA ILE A 62 2.09 4.54 -14.33
C ILE A 62 3.21 5.59 -14.43
N LYS A 63 4.25 5.44 -13.61
CA LYS A 63 5.41 6.35 -13.59
C LYS A 63 6.39 5.99 -14.70
N ARG A 64 6.82 7.00 -15.46
CA ARG A 64 7.94 6.84 -16.41
C ARG A 64 9.26 6.85 -15.66
N GLU A 65 10.08 5.83 -15.91
CA GLU A 65 11.51 5.93 -15.62
C GLU A 65 12.16 6.86 -16.66
N HIS A 66 13.11 7.69 -16.20
CA HIS A 66 13.78 8.64 -17.07
C HIS A 66 14.45 7.90 -18.24
N GLY A 67 14.12 8.28 -19.47
CA GLY A 67 14.67 7.69 -20.69
C GLY A 67 14.06 6.36 -21.14
N ARG A 68 13.00 5.87 -20.48
CA ARG A 68 12.26 4.67 -20.92
C ARG A 68 10.83 5.02 -21.34
N GLU A 69 10.35 4.35 -22.39
CA GLU A 69 8.93 4.37 -22.75
C GLU A 69 8.11 3.50 -21.80
N HIS A 70 6.82 3.78 -21.65
CA HIS A 70 5.92 2.92 -20.87
C HIS A 70 5.81 1.55 -21.53
N VAL A 71 6.25 0.51 -20.84
CA VAL A 71 6.22 -0.87 -21.35
C VAL A 71 4.97 -1.57 -20.85
N GLY A 72 3.86 -1.38 -21.56
CA GLY A 72 2.62 -2.15 -21.37
C GLY A 72 1.49 -1.42 -20.66
N ALA A 73 0.40 -2.16 -20.43
CA ALA A 73 -0.81 -1.68 -19.77
C ALA A 73 -0.60 -1.51 -18.26
N VAL A 74 -1.39 -0.64 -17.63
CA VAL A 74 -1.37 -0.50 -16.17
C VAL A 74 -1.97 -1.76 -15.54
N PRO A 75 -1.25 -2.46 -14.64
CA PRO A 75 -1.66 -3.76 -14.14
C PRO A 75 -3.00 -3.68 -13.38
N LYS A 76 -3.82 -4.73 -13.52
CA LYS A 76 -4.97 -4.92 -12.61
C LYS A 76 -4.48 -5.26 -11.21
N LEU A 77 -5.36 -5.13 -10.22
CA LEU A 77 -5.00 -5.25 -8.81
C LEU A 77 -4.30 -6.58 -8.46
N SER A 78 -4.75 -7.70 -9.05
CA SER A 78 -4.12 -9.01 -8.86
C SER A 78 -2.69 -9.09 -9.40
N ASP A 79 -2.45 -8.50 -10.57
CA ASP A 79 -1.16 -8.55 -11.24
C ASP A 79 -0.18 -7.60 -10.55
N LEU A 80 -0.68 -6.44 -10.10
CA LEU A 80 0.08 -5.51 -9.27
C LEU A 80 0.51 -6.16 -7.96
N TYR A 81 -0.36 -6.95 -7.33
CA TYR A 81 0.01 -7.69 -6.13
C TYR A 81 1.18 -8.66 -6.39
N LEU A 82 1.14 -9.43 -7.49
CA LEU A 82 2.24 -10.31 -7.85
C LEU A 82 3.54 -9.53 -8.10
N VAL A 83 3.45 -8.36 -8.76
CA VAL A 83 4.60 -7.46 -8.95
C VAL A 83 5.17 -6.98 -7.61
N ILE A 84 4.31 -6.56 -6.68
CA ILE A 84 4.72 -6.12 -5.34
C ILE A 84 5.37 -7.27 -4.59
N GLU A 85 4.73 -8.43 -4.59
CA GLU A 85 5.23 -9.61 -3.89
C GLU A 85 6.60 -10.04 -4.44
N TRP A 86 6.75 -10.13 -5.76
CA TRP A 86 8.04 -10.46 -6.37
C TRP A 86 9.10 -9.38 -6.11
N GLY A 87 8.72 -8.11 -6.10
CA GLY A 87 9.62 -7.00 -5.80
C GLY A 87 10.12 -6.99 -4.36
N LEU A 88 9.28 -7.42 -3.40
CA LEU A 88 9.61 -7.48 -1.97
C LEU A 88 10.30 -8.79 -1.56
N ARG A 89 10.32 -9.82 -2.42
CA ARG A 89 11.03 -11.07 -2.12
C ARG A 89 12.54 -10.86 -2.16
N THR A 90 13.23 -11.27 -1.10
CA THR A 90 14.66 -11.58 -1.16
C THR A 90 14.87 -12.80 -2.08
N ARG A 91 16.02 -12.87 -2.77
CA ARG A 91 16.34 -13.87 -3.83
C ARG A 91 16.14 -15.35 -3.46
N ASP A 92 15.90 -15.69 -2.18
CA ASP A 92 15.86 -17.08 -1.67
C ASP A 92 14.46 -17.71 -1.57
N SER A 93 13.39 -17.07 -2.03
CA SER A 93 12.01 -17.58 -1.84
C SER A 93 11.37 -18.09 -3.14
N MET A 94 11.90 -19.20 -3.68
CA MET A 94 11.40 -19.84 -4.92
C MET A 94 10.21 -20.80 -4.71
N GLY A 95 9.84 -21.12 -3.47
CA GLY A 95 8.94 -22.25 -3.17
C GLY A 95 7.44 -21.97 -2.94
N LEU A 96 6.94 -20.76 -3.20
CA LEU A 96 5.66 -20.32 -2.59
C LEU A 96 4.56 -19.85 -3.57
N MET A 97 4.49 -20.36 -4.80
CA MET A 97 3.42 -19.90 -5.72
C MET A 97 2.01 -20.35 -5.28
N GLU A 98 1.88 -21.50 -4.62
CA GLU A 98 0.60 -22.01 -4.10
C GLU A 98 0.17 -21.36 -2.76
N ALA A 99 1.09 -20.94 -1.90
CA ALA A 99 0.73 -20.29 -0.63
C ALA A 99 0.37 -18.81 -0.79
N THR A 100 0.92 -18.14 -1.82
CA THR A 100 0.59 -16.76 -2.18
C THR A 100 -0.90 -16.57 -2.46
N GLN A 101 -1.55 -17.49 -3.18
CA GLN A 101 -2.99 -17.40 -3.45
C GLN A 101 -3.84 -17.43 -2.17
N ARG A 102 -3.38 -18.13 -1.11
CA ARG A 102 -4.06 -18.15 0.19
C ARG A 102 -3.84 -16.84 0.99
N LEU A 103 -2.74 -16.12 0.77
CA LEU A 103 -2.48 -14.82 1.42
C LEU A 103 -3.22 -13.65 0.78
N TRP A 104 -3.70 -13.79 -0.47
CA TRP A 104 -4.46 -12.78 -1.21
C TRP A 104 -5.92 -12.62 -0.69
N THR A 105 -6.04 -12.34 0.60
CA THR A 105 -7.32 -12.08 1.28
C THR A 105 -7.94 -10.77 0.78
N THR A 106 -9.27 -10.68 0.81
CA THR A 106 -10.02 -9.46 0.45
C THR A 106 -9.49 -8.21 1.15
N ASN A 107 -9.06 -8.32 2.41
CA ASN A 107 -8.51 -7.21 3.17
C ASN A 107 -7.19 -6.69 2.58
N LEU A 108 -6.30 -7.60 2.14
CA LEU A 108 -5.04 -7.22 1.51
C LEU A 108 -5.27 -6.52 0.17
N LYS A 109 -6.26 -6.98 -0.62
CA LYS A 109 -6.64 -6.32 -1.89
C LYS A 109 -7.07 -4.87 -1.66
N ILE A 110 -7.94 -4.66 -0.68
CA ILE A 110 -8.43 -3.32 -0.32
C ILE A 110 -7.26 -2.43 0.12
N ARG A 111 -6.32 -2.94 0.91
CA ARG A 111 -5.12 -2.19 1.31
C ARG A 111 -4.24 -1.83 0.13
N VAL A 112 -3.97 -2.77 -0.79
CA VAL A 112 -3.16 -2.50 -1.99
C VAL A 112 -3.87 -1.49 -2.90
N ALA A 113 -5.19 -1.60 -3.08
CA ALA A 113 -5.98 -0.64 -3.85
C ALA A 113 -5.93 0.76 -3.23
N LEU A 114 -6.04 0.86 -1.88
CA LEU A 114 -5.95 2.11 -1.15
C LEU A 114 -4.58 2.76 -1.37
N LEU A 115 -3.52 1.99 -1.16
CA LEU A 115 -2.14 2.45 -1.36
C LEU A 115 -1.93 2.89 -2.80
N ARG A 116 -2.34 2.10 -3.80
CA ARG A 116 -2.24 2.46 -5.21
C ARG A 116 -2.96 3.76 -5.51
N MET A 117 -4.22 3.90 -5.09
CA MET A 117 -5.03 5.09 -5.38
C MET A 117 -4.42 6.35 -4.75
N LEU A 118 -3.95 6.29 -3.51
CA LEU A 118 -3.26 7.41 -2.86
C LEU A 118 -1.93 7.74 -3.55
N THR A 119 -1.15 6.72 -3.91
CA THR A 119 0.13 6.89 -4.63
C THR A 119 -0.09 7.56 -5.99
N ALA A 120 -1.03 7.04 -6.77
CA ALA A 120 -1.31 7.54 -8.10
C ALA A 120 -1.94 8.94 -8.04
N HIS A 121 -2.88 9.18 -7.12
CA HIS A 121 -3.47 10.51 -6.92
C HIS A 121 -2.39 11.54 -6.58
N HIS A 122 -1.49 11.24 -5.64
CA HIS A 122 -0.37 12.12 -5.31
C HIS A 122 0.55 12.34 -6.52
N TYR A 123 0.87 11.28 -7.28
CA TYR A 123 1.72 11.41 -8.47
C TYR A 123 1.13 12.35 -9.54
N PHE A 124 -0.18 12.31 -9.77
CA PHE A 124 -0.83 13.14 -10.80
C PHE A 124 -1.24 14.54 -10.35
N HIS A 125 -1.61 14.72 -9.08
CA HIS A 125 -2.25 15.94 -8.59
C HIS A 125 -1.43 16.71 -7.56
N ARG A 126 -0.17 16.33 -7.33
CA ARG A 126 0.70 17.05 -6.38
C ARG A 126 0.82 18.54 -6.77
N PRO A 127 0.47 19.47 -5.88
CA PRO A 127 0.66 20.89 -6.13
C PRO A 127 2.14 21.26 -6.27
N PRO A 128 2.49 22.24 -7.12
CA PRO A 128 3.85 22.76 -7.17
C PRO A 128 4.24 23.37 -5.82
N GLY A 129 5.35 22.90 -5.25
CA GLY A 129 5.86 23.35 -3.94
C GLY A 129 5.40 22.53 -2.73
N ASP A 130 4.48 21.57 -2.89
CA ASP A 130 4.12 20.66 -1.81
C ASP A 130 5.29 19.72 -1.50
N THR A 131 5.85 19.79 -0.28
CA THR A 131 6.95 18.93 0.19
C THR A 131 6.45 17.69 0.92
N SER A 132 5.13 17.54 1.11
CA SER A 132 4.55 16.43 1.85
C SER A 132 4.96 15.10 1.22
N SER A 133 5.44 14.19 2.07
CA SER A 133 5.72 12.84 1.61
C SER A 133 4.40 12.13 1.33
N GLN A 134 4.36 11.35 0.26
CA GLN A 134 3.24 10.46 -0.01
C GLN A 134 2.87 9.57 1.19
N TRP A 135 3.87 9.17 1.99
CA TRP A 135 3.67 8.39 3.21
C TRP A 135 2.95 9.15 4.31
N ASP A 136 3.14 10.47 4.38
CA ASP A 136 2.46 11.31 5.38
C ASP A 136 0.97 11.38 5.03
N LEU A 137 0.65 11.53 3.74
CA LEU A 137 -0.73 11.49 3.24
C LEU A 137 -1.41 10.14 3.48
N ILE A 138 -0.67 9.04 3.35
CA ILE A 138 -1.19 7.70 3.66
C ILE A 138 -1.47 7.56 5.15
N ASP A 139 -0.51 7.95 6.01
CA ASP A 139 -0.66 7.90 7.46
C ASP A 139 -1.89 8.71 7.92
N ASP A 140 -2.04 9.95 7.43
CA ASP A 140 -3.17 10.83 7.75
C ASP A 140 -4.50 10.20 7.35
N HIS A 141 -4.55 9.61 6.16
CA HIS A 141 -5.78 8.98 5.68
C HIS A 141 -6.12 7.70 6.46
N LEU A 142 -5.11 6.92 6.88
CA LEU A 142 -5.32 5.76 7.73
C LEU A 142 -5.84 6.14 9.12
N GLU A 143 -5.39 7.25 9.69
CA GLU A 143 -5.93 7.77 10.96
C GLU A 143 -7.38 8.22 10.81
N ILE A 144 -7.74 8.90 9.70
CA ILE A 144 -9.13 9.23 9.39
C ILE A 144 -9.98 7.95 9.31
N ILE A 145 -9.56 6.97 8.50
CA ILE A 145 -10.27 5.69 8.38
C ILE A 145 -10.39 5.01 9.74
N ARG A 146 -9.41 5.14 10.64
CA ARG A 146 -9.45 4.52 11.97
C ARG A 146 -10.69 4.95 12.76
N THR A 147 -11.07 6.22 12.65
CA THR A 147 -12.25 6.80 13.32
C THR A 147 -13.60 6.30 12.78
N TRP A 148 -13.64 5.74 11.57
CA TRP A 148 -14.90 5.36 10.93
C TRP A 148 -15.54 4.11 11.54
N GLY A 149 -16.87 4.06 11.47
CA GLY A 149 -17.64 2.88 11.83
C GLY A 149 -17.40 1.69 10.87
N LEU A 150 -17.71 0.47 11.32
CA LEU A 150 -17.50 -0.75 10.53
C LEU A 150 -18.21 -0.70 9.18
N LEU A 151 -19.46 -0.24 9.15
CA LEU A 151 -20.26 -0.20 7.94
C LEU A 151 -19.72 0.83 6.94
N GLN A 152 -19.32 2.02 7.41
CA GLN A 152 -18.68 3.05 6.59
C GLN A 152 -17.38 2.53 5.95
N LYS A 153 -16.54 1.82 6.73
CA LYS A 153 -15.33 1.14 6.22
C LYS A 153 -15.65 0.12 5.11
N GLN A 154 -16.72 -0.65 5.28
CA GLN A 154 -17.13 -1.64 4.28
C GLN A 154 -17.61 -0.98 2.98
N VAL A 155 -18.46 0.04 3.07
CA VAL A 155 -18.97 0.78 1.91
C VAL A 155 -17.82 1.45 1.15
N PHE A 156 -16.92 2.11 1.88
CA PHE A 156 -15.72 2.71 1.29
C PHE A 156 -14.84 1.66 0.60
N ALA A 157 -14.59 0.52 1.23
CA ALA A 157 -13.78 -0.55 0.65
C ALA A 157 -14.37 -1.08 -0.67
N VAL A 158 -15.70 -1.19 -0.76
CA VAL A 158 -16.41 -1.60 -1.98
C VAL A 158 -16.23 -0.55 -3.08
N LEU A 159 -16.49 0.73 -2.79
CA LEU A 159 -16.31 1.82 -3.75
C LEU A 159 -14.88 1.91 -4.25
N LEU A 160 -13.92 1.80 -3.33
CA LEU A 160 -12.50 1.80 -3.64
C LEU A 160 -12.15 0.67 -4.60
N ALA A 161 -12.56 -0.57 -4.30
CA ALA A 161 -12.28 -1.73 -5.15
C ALA A 161 -12.93 -1.60 -6.53
N LEU A 162 -14.16 -1.09 -6.61
CA LEU A 162 -14.86 -0.87 -7.88
C LEU A 162 -14.18 0.20 -8.74
N ARG A 163 -13.80 1.33 -8.14
CA ARG A 163 -13.11 2.42 -8.83
C ARG A 163 -11.74 1.97 -9.32
N ASP A 164 -10.98 1.32 -8.44
CA ASP A 164 -9.67 0.77 -8.75
C ASP A 164 -9.73 -0.23 -9.92
N ARG A 165 -10.74 -1.12 -9.94
CA ARG A 165 -10.99 -2.05 -11.06
C ARG A 165 -11.37 -1.33 -12.36
N HIS A 166 -12.17 -0.27 -12.28
CA HIS A 166 -12.63 0.48 -13.44
C HIS A 166 -11.46 1.22 -14.12
N LEU A 167 -10.62 1.88 -13.31
CA LEU A 167 -9.45 2.61 -13.79
C LEU A 167 -8.35 1.66 -14.25
N PHE A 168 -7.97 0.70 -13.41
CA PHE A 168 -6.81 -0.16 -13.62
C PHE A 168 -7.25 -1.58 -14.00
N ASN A 169 -7.73 -1.73 -15.22
CA ASN A 169 -8.31 -2.98 -15.72
C ASN A 169 -7.29 -3.98 -16.31
N GLY A 170 -5.99 -3.66 -16.34
CA GLY A 170 -4.95 -4.52 -16.94
C GLY A 170 -4.85 -4.42 -18.47
N ARG A 171 -5.65 -3.56 -19.12
CA ARG A 171 -5.71 -3.40 -20.58
C ARG A 171 -5.40 -1.98 -21.03
N ALA A 172 -5.86 -0.99 -20.28
CA ALA A 172 -5.64 0.42 -20.60
C ALA A 172 -4.17 0.81 -20.43
N MET A 173 -3.64 1.57 -21.38
CA MET A 173 -2.36 2.25 -21.19
C MET A 173 -2.57 3.51 -20.34
N ILE A 174 -1.49 3.99 -19.74
CA ILE A 174 -1.50 5.20 -18.91
C ILE A 174 -2.10 6.44 -19.59
N LYS A 175 -1.88 6.60 -20.90
CA LYS A 175 -2.38 7.71 -21.71
C LYS A 175 -3.90 7.68 -21.91
N ASP A 176 -4.51 6.52 -21.74
CA ASP A 176 -5.94 6.29 -21.92
C ASP A 176 -6.69 6.34 -20.57
N LEU A 177 -5.96 6.53 -19.46
CA LEU A 177 -6.56 6.66 -18.14
C LEU A 177 -7.13 8.06 -17.93
N ASP A 178 -8.35 8.11 -17.40
CA ASP A 178 -8.92 9.33 -16.85
C ASP A 178 -8.24 9.66 -15.51
N THR A 179 -7.19 10.48 -15.56
CA THR A 179 -6.40 10.83 -14.37
C THR A 179 -7.22 11.61 -13.35
N GLN A 180 -8.25 12.34 -13.76
CA GLN A 180 -9.11 13.14 -12.86
C GLN A 180 -9.92 12.24 -11.91
N ASN A 181 -10.21 11.01 -12.34
CA ASN A 181 -10.95 10.04 -11.55
C ASN A 181 -10.03 9.19 -10.64
N ILE A 182 -8.71 9.37 -10.72
CA ILE A 182 -7.75 8.76 -9.80
C ILE A 182 -7.78 9.52 -8.47
N ARG A 183 -8.86 9.31 -7.69
CA ARG A 183 -9.07 9.85 -6.34
C ARG A 183 -9.84 8.86 -5.48
N LEU A 184 -9.70 8.98 -4.16
CA LEU A 184 -10.48 8.15 -3.23
C LEU A 184 -11.98 8.46 -3.32
N PRO A 185 -12.84 7.48 -2.94
CA PRO A 185 -14.26 7.75 -2.74
C PRO A 185 -14.47 8.92 -1.79
N THR A 186 -15.35 9.86 -2.16
CA THR A 186 -15.72 10.98 -1.28
C THR A 186 -16.67 10.49 -0.19
N GLU A 187 -16.80 11.29 0.88
CA GLU A 187 -17.76 11.00 1.95
C GLU A 187 -19.19 10.94 1.42
N GLU A 188 -19.57 11.87 0.51
CA GLU A 188 -20.86 11.86 -0.18
C GLU A 188 -21.11 10.56 -0.96
N GLU A 189 -20.12 10.07 -1.72
CA GLU A 189 -20.24 8.79 -2.46
C GLU A 189 -20.44 7.61 -1.50
N VAL A 190 -19.80 7.64 -0.33
CA VAL A 190 -19.96 6.63 0.72
C VAL A 190 -21.34 6.72 1.37
N GLU A 191 -21.83 7.92 1.67
CA GLU A 191 -23.16 8.14 2.25
C GLU A 191 -24.29 7.73 1.29
N ASP A 192 -24.16 8.05 0.01
CA ASP A 192 -25.12 7.68 -1.03
C ASP A 192 -25.24 6.16 -1.21
N LEU A 193 -24.09 5.47 -1.27
CA LEU A 193 -24.08 4.02 -1.36
C LEU A 193 -24.60 3.39 -0.07
N HIS A 194 -24.25 3.96 1.10
CA HIS A 194 -24.77 3.51 2.38
C HIS A 194 -26.30 3.64 2.46
N GLY A 195 -26.86 4.78 2.04
CA GLY A 195 -28.30 5.02 1.98
C GLY A 195 -29.02 4.11 0.98
N SER A 196 -28.36 3.74 -0.12
CA SER A 196 -28.87 2.76 -1.09
C SER A 196 -28.83 1.32 -0.54
N MET A 197 -27.76 0.97 0.19
CA MET A 197 -27.60 -0.34 0.83
C MET A 197 -28.60 -0.58 1.96
N ALA A 198 -28.92 0.46 2.73
CA ALA A 198 -29.98 0.41 3.75
C ALA A 198 -31.36 0.12 3.14
N ARG A 199 -31.60 0.56 1.90
CA ARG A 199 -32.84 0.36 1.16
C ARG A 199 -32.93 -1.00 0.44
N GLN A 200 -31.80 -1.59 0.02
CA GLN A 200 -31.76 -2.83 -0.78
C GLN A 200 -31.36 -4.12 -0.01
N GLY A 201 -30.80 -4.02 1.20
CA GLY A 201 -30.43 -5.19 2.02
C GLY A 201 -29.03 -5.78 1.74
N LYS A 202 -28.42 -6.40 2.76
CA LYS A 202 -26.98 -6.80 2.85
C LYS A 202 -26.47 -7.79 1.76
N GLY A 203 -27.32 -8.40 0.95
CA GLY A 203 -26.95 -9.47 0.01
C GLY A 203 -26.08 -9.03 -1.18
N ALA A 204 -26.22 -7.79 -1.65
CA ALA A 204 -25.54 -7.30 -2.85
C ALA A 204 -24.03 -7.04 -2.66
N VAL A 205 -23.61 -6.73 -1.44
CA VAL A 205 -22.23 -6.32 -1.11
C VAL A 205 -21.25 -7.49 -1.20
N ASN A 206 -21.67 -8.67 -0.73
CA ASN A 206 -20.84 -9.87 -0.82
C ASN A 206 -20.72 -10.34 -2.28
N GLN A 207 -21.75 -10.16 -3.11
CA GLN A 207 -21.67 -10.51 -4.54
C GLN A 207 -20.69 -9.61 -5.31
N LEU A 208 -20.61 -8.32 -4.98
CA LEU A 208 -19.66 -7.37 -5.60
C LEU A 208 -18.20 -7.62 -5.23
N LEU A 209 -17.93 -8.06 -3.99
CA LEU A 209 -16.59 -8.41 -3.52
C LEU A 209 -16.13 -9.81 -3.98
N HIS A 210 -17.06 -10.75 -4.23
CA HIS A 210 -16.74 -12.11 -4.66
C HIS A 210 -16.78 -12.34 -6.18
N ALA A 211 -17.21 -11.38 -6.99
CA ALA A 211 -17.22 -11.47 -8.46
C ALA A 211 -15.82 -11.56 -9.12
N GLU A 212 -14.76 -11.69 -8.33
CA GLU A 212 -13.37 -11.91 -8.78
C GLU A 212 -13.09 -13.39 -9.10
N THR A 213 -13.90 -14.34 -8.64
CA THR A 213 -13.64 -15.79 -8.86
C THR A 213 -14.29 -16.40 -10.10
N ALA A 214 -15.18 -15.69 -10.79
CA ALA A 214 -15.96 -16.24 -11.91
C ALA A 214 -15.42 -15.88 -13.31
N GLY A 215 -14.29 -15.19 -13.40
CA GLY A 215 -13.69 -14.76 -14.68
C GLY A 215 -12.20 -15.02 -14.73
N SER A 216 -11.81 -16.30 -14.77
CA SER A 216 -10.53 -16.74 -15.35
C SER A 216 -10.74 -17.13 -16.79
#